data_AF-A0A166FGX3-F1
#
_entry.id   AF-A0A166FGX3-F1
#
_cell.length_a   1.000
_cell.length_b   1.000
_cell.length_c   1.000
_cell.angle_alpha   90.00
_cell.angle_beta   90.00
_cell.angle_gamma   90.00
#
_symmetry.space_group_name_H-M   'P 1'
#
loop_
_entity.id
_entity.type
_entity.pdbx_description
1 polymer ?
#
loop_
_entity_poly.entity_id
_entity_poly.type
_entity_poly.pdbx_seq_one_letter_code
_entity_poly.pdbx_strand_id
1 'polypeptide(L)'
;MKLYRLSKAELPDSFQTSYVTVANVPTPVPKYNYDEIDVERAAWRKYGGPEGFEAYLEYLYQIHENRNTDAKFLVPFTYALKYSAGNTWGRSRACAEMKAQFPSWLWTACNEDLDWWEANVEEGASYDFKEKRADALRLAKRRLVDRERYPARSALLPPSLSVSYLRAVLSQAPTSAGLSEEEKDARFSVVRDNIHDSWTEYYWKQDYLTPLFEALIGVIEEHGIEGWKSVRWEVYDKFRECQLATIHYRPEGRHGPSWEDEACAWLKGYMEPSPGAYLQRRRQHQKVEAGRR
;
A
#
# COMPACT_ATOMS: atom_id res chain seq x y z
N MET A 1 26.51 -8.35 -11.41
CA MET A 1 26.75 -9.80 -11.62
C MET A 1 25.91 -10.68 -10.71
N LYS A 2 26.16 -10.68 -9.39
CA LYS A 2 25.41 -11.56 -8.47
C LYS A 2 23.90 -11.33 -8.56
N LEU A 3 23.40 -10.09 -8.54
CA LEU A 3 21.96 -9.77 -8.58
C LEU A 3 21.21 -10.47 -9.72
N TYR A 4 21.72 -10.38 -10.94
CA TYR A 4 21.13 -10.96 -12.15
C TYR A 4 21.55 -12.41 -12.45
N ARG A 5 22.38 -13.01 -11.59
CA ARG A 5 22.86 -14.40 -11.70
C ARG A 5 23.55 -14.70 -13.05
N LEU A 6 24.24 -13.68 -13.58
CA LEU A 6 25.07 -13.75 -14.78
C LEU A 6 26.53 -13.99 -14.43
N SER A 7 27.18 -14.85 -15.20
CA SER A 7 28.62 -15.02 -15.26
C SER A 7 29.27 -13.91 -16.08
N LYS A 8 30.61 -13.81 -16.04
CA LYS A 8 31.34 -12.75 -16.74
C LYS A 8 31.16 -12.82 -18.26
N ALA A 9 31.07 -14.04 -18.80
CA ALA A 9 30.89 -14.28 -20.24
C ALA A 9 29.47 -13.97 -20.74
N GLU A 10 28.51 -13.82 -19.83
CA GLU A 10 27.10 -13.53 -20.16
C GLU A 10 26.76 -12.04 -19.98
N LEU A 11 27.73 -11.21 -19.60
CA LEU A 11 27.53 -9.77 -19.48
C LEU A 11 27.49 -9.11 -20.86
N PRO A 12 26.76 -7.99 -21.02
CA PRO A 12 26.81 -7.20 -22.24
C PRO A 12 28.24 -6.72 -22.54
N ASP A 13 28.59 -6.63 -23.82
CA ASP A 13 29.86 -6.05 -24.27
C ASP A 13 29.88 -4.51 -24.09
N SER A 14 28.71 -3.88 -23.94
CA SER A 14 28.56 -2.45 -23.66
C SER A 14 28.76 -2.14 -22.18
N PHE A 15 29.84 -1.43 -21.86
CA PHE A 15 30.08 -0.90 -20.52
C PHE A 15 30.94 0.37 -20.56
N GLN A 16 30.77 1.18 -19.54
CA GLN A 16 31.68 2.29 -19.26
C GLN A 16 32.75 1.85 -18.28
N THR A 17 34.00 2.22 -18.52
CA THR A 17 35.09 1.96 -17.58
C THR A 17 35.35 3.22 -16.76
N SER A 18 35.24 3.11 -15.43
CA SER A 18 35.74 4.10 -14.47
C SER A 18 36.88 3.49 -13.67
N TYR A 19 37.59 4.28 -12.86
CA TYR A 19 38.64 3.77 -11.97
C TYR A 19 38.28 4.08 -10.52
N VAL A 20 38.55 3.14 -9.62
CA VAL A 20 38.34 3.30 -8.19
C VAL A 20 39.63 3.04 -7.43
N THR A 21 39.93 3.90 -6.46
CA THR A 21 41.02 3.70 -5.53
C THR A 21 40.57 2.74 -4.44
N VAL A 22 41.28 1.62 -4.29
CA VAL A 22 41.03 0.65 -3.23
C VAL A 22 42.11 0.81 -2.18
N ALA A 23 41.73 0.83 -0.90
CA ALA A 23 42.70 0.94 0.20
C ALA A 23 43.78 -0.14 0.08
N ASN A 24 45.04 0.25 0.26
CA ASN A 24 46.23 -0.61 0.12
C ASN A 24 46.54 -1.12 -1.31
N VAL A 25 45.87 -0.58 -2.33
CA VAL A 25 46.25 -0.81 -3.74
C VAL A 25 46.82 0.50 -4.31
N PRO A 26 48.13 0.55 -4.65
CA PRO A 26 48.78 1.79 -5.06
C PRO A 26 48.30 2.31 -6.43
N THR A 27 47.68 1.45 -7.24
CA THR A 27 47.15 1.80 -8.56
C THR A 27 45.62 1.72 -8.58
N PRO A 28 44.91 2.72 -9.15
CA PRO A 28 43.47 2.64 -9.34
C PRO A 28 43.07 1.38 -10.12
N VAL A 29 42.01 0.71 -9.67
CA VAL A 29 41.49 -0.52 -10.28
C VAL A 29 40.35 -0.16 -11.24
N PRO A 30 40.29 -0.73 -12.46
CA PRO A 30 39.17 -0.49 -13.35
C PRO A 30 37.87 -1.06 -12.77
N LYS A 31 36.82 -0.24 -12.80
CA LYS A 31 35.44 -0.57 -12.47
C LYS A 31 34.61 -0.47 -13.74
N TYR A 32 33.94 -1.57 -14.09
CA TYR A 32 33.06 -1.64 -15.25
C TYR A 32 31.62 -1.34 -14.80
N ASN A 33 31.04 -0.29 -15.36
CA ASN A 33 29.65 0.11 -15.13
C ASN A 33 28.83 -0.28 -16.35
N TYR A 34 27.83 -1.13 -16.14
CA TYR A 34 26.93 -1.60 -17.19
C TYR A 34 25.60 -0.86 -17.08
N ASP A 35 24.93 -0.65 -18.21
CA ASP A 35 23.53 -0.24 -18.22
C ASP A 35 22.68 -1.36 -17.63
N GLU A 36 21.83 -1.05 -16.65
CA GLU A 36 21.01 -2.04 -15.96
C GLU A 36 20.05 -2.75 -16.93
N ILE A 37 19.48 -2.03 -17.89
CA ILE A 37 18.53 -2.59 -18.87
C ILE A 37 19.22 -3.63 -19.76
N ASP A 38 20.48 -3.39 -20.15
CA ASP A 38 21.23 -4.35 -20.96
C ASP A 38 21.58 -5.62 -20.18
N VAL A 39 21.93 -5.47 -18.90
CA VAL A 39 22.21 -6.60 -17.99
C VAL A 39 20.92 -7.40 -17.73
N GLU A 40 19.80 -6.73 -17.52
CA GLU A 40 18.49 -7.35 -17.33
C GLU A 40 18.05 -8.14 -18.57
N ARG A 41 18.17 -7.54 -19.77
CA ARG A 41 17.90 -8.24 -21.04
C ARG A 41 18.80 -9.44 -21.25
N ALA A 42 20.06 -9.38 -20.84
CA ALA A 42 20.96 -10.54 -20.87
C ALA A 42 20.47 -11.66 -19.94
N ALA A 43 19.98 -11.32 -18.75
CA ALA A 43 19.34 -12.27 -17.84
C ALA A 43 18.06 -12.87 -18.46
N TRP A 44 17.20 -12.06 -19.06
CA TRP A 44 16.00 -12.56 -19.75
C TRP A 44 16.35 -13.54 -20.87
N ARG A 45 17.35 -13.24 -21.71
CA ARG A 45 17.79 -14.18 -22.75
C ARG A 45 18.24 -15.53 -22.17
N LYS A 46 18.92 -15.50 -21.01
CA LYS A 46 19.39 -16.70 -20.31
C LYS A 46 18.25 -17.53 -19.71
N TYR A 47 17.25 -16.88 -19.12
CA TYR A 47 16.21 -17.53 -18.35
C TYR A 47 14.87 -17.68 -19.10
N GLY A 48 14.82 -17.37 -20.39
CA GLY A 48 13.65 -17.60 -21.24
C GLY A 48 12.62 -16.46 -21.22
N GLY A 49 13.06 -15.22 -21.03
CA GLY A 49 12.22 -14.03 -20.97
C GLY A 49 12.11 -13.43 -19.56
N PRO A 50 11.36 -12.33 -19.40
CA PRO A 50 11.14 -11.69 -18.10
C PRO A 50 10.41 -12.63 -17.12
N GLU A 51 9.38 -13.35 -17.56
CA GLU A 51 8.64 -14.29 -16.70
C GLU A 51 9.51 -15.46 -16.24
N GLY A 52 10.37 -15.98 -17.13
CA GLY A 52 11.30 -17.04 -16.81
C GLY A 52 12.37 -16.61 -15.80
N PHE A 53 12.85 -15.36 -15.90
CA PHE A 53 13.75 -14.79 -14.92
C PHE A 53 13.08 -14.59 -13.55
N GLU A 54 11.86 -14.08 -13.52
CA GLU A 54 11.09 -13.94 -12.28
C GLU A 54 10.81 -15.29 -11.61
N ALA A 55 10.41 -16.30 -12.36
CA ALA A 55 10.21 -17.66 -11.82
C ALA A 55 11.50 -18.22 -11.22
N TYR A 56 12.65 -17.92 -11.83
CA TYR A 56 13.95 -18.31 -11.30
C TYR A 56 14.31 -17.57 -10.01
N LEU A 57 14.05 -16.25 -9.94
CA LEU A 57 14.23 -15.48 -8.71
C LEU A 57 13.33 -16.00 -7.58
N GLU A 58 12.08 -16.36 -7.88
CA GLU A 58 11.15 -16.98 -6.94
C GLU A 58 11.70 -18.32 -6.40
N TYR A 59 12.16 -19.20 -7.30
CA TYR A 59 12.80 -20.45 -6.89
C TYR A 59 13.99 -20.23 -5.95
N LEU A 60 14.86 -19.27 -6.27
CA LEU A 60 16.01 -18.93 -5.41
C LEU A 60 15.57 -18.33 -4.07
N TYR A 61 14.49 -17.55 -4.05
CA TYR A 61 13.92 -16.99 -2.84
C TYR A 61 13.39 -18.09 -1.91
N GLN A 62 12.65 -19.06 -2.44
CA GLN A 62 12.18 -20.22 -1.67
C GLN A 62 13.34 -21.03 -1.08
N ILE A 63 14.42 -21.23 -1.83
CA ILE A 63 15.64 -21.86 -1.30
C ILE A 63 16.27 -21.02 -0.18
N HIS A 64 16.33 -19.70 -0.37
CA HIS A 64 16.88 -18.79 0.62
C HIS A 64 16.10 -18.85 1.94
N GLU A 65 14.77 -18.85 1.87
CA GLU A 65 13.87 -18.97 3.01
C GLU A 65 14.05 -20.30 3.75
N ASN A 66 14.15 -21.41 3.02
CA ASN A 66 14.35 -22.73 3.62
C ASN A 66 15.71 -22.90 4.33
N ARG A 67 16.71 -22.08 4.00
CA ARG A 67 18.04 -22.13 4.64
C ARG A 67 18.08 -21.44 6.00
N ASN A 68 17.02 -20.72 6.39
CA ASN A 68 16.93 -19.97 7.65
C ASN A 68 18.21 -19.16 7.97
N THR A 69 18.73 -18.46 6.96
CA THR A 69 19.94 -17.63 7.08
C THR A 69 19.55 -16.16 7.22
N ASP A 70 20.21 -15.43 8.12
CA ASP A 70 20.00 -13.99 8.29
C ASP A 70 20.53 -13.13 7.13
N ALA A 71 21.23 -13.73 6.16
CA ALA A 71 21.70 -13.00 4.98
C ALA A 71 20.51 -12.39 4.22
N LYS A 72 20.71 -11.20 3.64
CA LYS A 72 19.71 -10.58 2.74
C LYS A 72 19.66 -11.35 1.42
N PHE A 73 18.45 -11.58 0.91
CA PHE A 73 18.28 -12.11 -0.45
C PHE A 73 18.67 -11.02 -1.46
N LEU A 74 19.71 -11.29 -2.24
CA LEU A 74 20.25 -10.34 -3.21
C LEU A 74 19.50 -10.43 -4.55
N VAL A 75 18.73 -9.39 -4.87
CA VAL A 75 17.97 -9.20 -6.11
C VAL A 75 18.14 -7.78 -6.66
N PRO A 76 17.90 -7.55 -7.96
CA PRO A 76 17.89 -6.19 -8.49
C PRO A 76 16.77 -5.36 -7.88
N PHE A 77 16.93 -4.04 -7.88
CA PHE A 77 16.03 -3.11 -7.20
C PHE A 77 14.58 -3.21 -7.73
N THR A 78 14.41 -3.30 -9.04
CA THR A 78 13.12 -3.48 -9.72
C THR A 78 12.33 -4.68 -9.20
N TYR A 79 13.04 -5.74 -8.79
CA TYR A 79 12.44 -6.96 -8.26
C TYR A 79 12.41 -6.99 -6.72
N ALA A 80 13.16 -6.11 -6.05
CA ALA A 80 13.36 -6.15 -4.61
C ALA A 80 12.03 -6.08 -3.87
N LEU A 81 11.13 -5.17 -4.24
CA LEU A 81 9.80 -5.03 -3.61
C LEU A 81 9.06 -6.36 -3.44
N LYS A 82 9.08 -7.21 -4.48
CA LYS A 82 8.44 -8.55 -4.46
C LYS A 82 9.03 -9.50 -3.42
N TYR A 83 10.34 -9.42 -3.19
CA TYR A 83 11.08 -10.31 -2.29
C TYR A 83 11.37 -9.70 -0.90
N SER A 84 11.24 -8.38 -0.78
CA SER A 84 11.37 -7.61 0.45
C SER A 84 10.12 -7.73 1.32
N ALA A 85 8.93 -7.72 0.71
CA ALA A 85 7.65 -7.74 1.41
C ALA A 85 7.34 -9.08 2.12
N GLY A 86 8.12 -10.13 1.82
CA GLY A 86 7.79 -11.51 2.23
C GLY A 86 8.23 -11.93 3.63
N ASN A 87 9.48 -11.72 4.04
CA ASN A 87 9.99 -12.50 5.19
C ASN A 87 11.21 -11.98 5.97
N THR A 88 11.80 -10.82 5.68
CA THR A 88 12.88 -10.30 6.55
C THR A 88 12.39 -10.05 7.96
N TRP A 89 11.14 -9.62 8.11
CA TRP A 89 10.58 -9.25 9.41
C TRP A 89 10.04 -10.44 10.21
N GLY A 90 9.63 -11.54 9.57
CA GLY A 90 9.15 -12.75 10.26
C GLY A 90 10.23 -13.50 11.04
N ARG A 91 11.51 -13.14 10.87
CA ARG A 91 12.65 -13.87 11.46
C ARG A 91 12.88 -13.57 12.92
N SER A 92 12.52 -12.37 13.40
CA SER A 92 12.55 -12.12 14.84
C SER A 92 11.38 -12.84 15.51
N ARG A 93 11.63 -13.57 16.59
CA ARG A 93 10.58 -14.23 17.38
C ARG A 93 9.46 -13.24 17.76
N ALA A 94 9.82 -12.01 18.09
CA ALA A 94 8.87 -10.94 18.41
C ALA A 94 7.93 -10.62 17.24
N CYS A 95 8.43 -10.57 16.00
CA CYS A 95 7.59 -10.31 14.83
C CYS A 95 6.72 -11.51 14.46
N ALA A 96 7.20 -12.75 14.61
CA ALA A 96 6.38 -13.94 14.41
C ALA A 96 5.21 -13.99 15.42
N GLU A 97 5.49 -13.70 16.70
CA GLU A 97 4.48 -13.58 17.75
C GLU A 97 3.49 -12.44 17.48
N MET A 98 3.96 -11.30 16.93
CA MET A 98 3.06 -10.21 16.51
C MET A 98 2.20 -10.61 15.31
N LYS A 99 2.77 -11.26 14.28
CA LYS A 99 2.04 -11.66 13.06
C LYS A 99 0.80 -12.49 13.39
N ALA A 100 0.89 -13.39 14.36
CA ALA A 100 -0.24 -14.21 14.81
C ALA A 100 -1.40 -13.40 15.45
N GLN A 101 -1.15 -12.13 15.84
CA GLN A 101 -2.13 -11.26 16.48
C GLN A 101 -2.84 -10.32 15.49
N PHE A 102 -2.51 -10.38 14.20
CA PHE A 102 -3.12 -9.56 13.15
C PHE A 102 -3.96 -10.42 12.20
N PRO A 103 -5.07 -9.87 11.68
CA PRO A 103 -5.63 -10.36 10.43
C PRO A 103 -4.57 -10.29 9.32
N SER A 104 -4.44 -11.34 8.50
CA SER A 104 -3.39 -11.44 7.47
C SER A 104 -3.35 -10.23 6.53
N TRP A 105 -4.52 -9.71 6.13
CA TRP A 105 -4.62 -8.55 5.24
C TRP A 105 -4.11 -7.27 5.91
N LEU A 106 -4.35 -7.09 7.22
CA LEU A 106 -3.95 -5.91 7.97
C LEU A 106 -2.45 -5.95 8.27
N TRP A 107 -1.92 -7.13 8.61
CA TRP A 107 -0.48 -7.34 8.73
C TRP A 107 0.25 -6.94 7.46
N THR A 108 -0.27 -7.38 6.30
CA THR A 108 0.30 -7.08 4.99
C THR A 108 0.29 -5.56 4.75
N ALA A 109 -0.88 -4.91 4.90
CA ALA A 109 -1.02 -3.47 4.69
C ALA A 109 -0.10 -2.62 5.59
N CYS A 110 0.02 -2.95 6.88
CA CYS A 110 0.94 -2.24 7.77
C CYS A 110 2.40 -2.43 7.36
N ASN A 111 2.80 -3.63 6.91
CA ASN A 111 4.18 -3.85 6.50
C ASN A 111 4.50 -3.19 5.16
N GLU A 112 3.56 -3.17 4.21
CA GLU A 112 3.70 -2.43 2.95
C GLU A 112 3.97 -0.94 3.18
N ASP A 113 3.24 -0.31 4.10
CA ASP A 113 3.45 1.10 4.44
C ASP A 113 4.80 1.35 5.14
N LEU A 114 5.20 0.50 6.08
CA LEU A 114 6.51 0.60 6.73
C LEU A 114 7.66 0.35 5.74
N ASP A 115 7.48 -0.57 4.79
CA ASP A 115 8.45 -0.82 3.71
C ASP A 115 8.55 0.39 2.77
N TRP A 116 7.43 1.06 2.48
CA TRP A 116 7.42 2.31 1.75
C TRP A 116 8.21 3.40 2.48
N TRP A 117 8.01 3.57 3.79
CA TRP A 117 8.80 4.51 4.60
C TRP A 117 10.30 4.18 4.55
N GLU A 118 10.67 2.92 4.78
CA GLU A 118 12.08 2.51 4.74
C GLU A 118 12.73 2.75 3.37
N ALA A 119 11.95 2.66 2.28
CA ALA A 119 12.43 2.91 0.92
C ALA A 119 12.51 4.39 0.54
N ASN A 120 11.67 5.26 1.12
CA ASN A 120 11.53 6.66 0.69
C ASN A 120 12.11 7.69 1.67
N VAL A 121 12.52 7.27 2.86
CA VAL A 121 13.16 8.16 3.83
C VAL A 121 14.58 8.48 3.37
N GLU A 122 14.86 9.77 3.17
CA GLU A 122 16.19 10.24 2.75
C GLU A 122 17.29 9.74 3.70
N GLU A 123 18.43 9.37 3.10
CA GLU A 123 19.61 8.91 3.82
C GLU A 123 20.13 10.03 4.74
N GLY A 124 19.78 9.97 6.02
CA GLY A 124 20.10 11.01 7.02
C GLY A 124 18.93 11.46 7.90
N ALA A 125 17.70 11.07 7.58
CA ALA A 125 16.59 11.29 8.51
C ALA A 125 16.83 10.52 9.82
N SER A 126 16.56 11.17 10.96
CA SER A 126 16.84 10.63 12.29
C SER A 126 16.02 9.40 12.70
N TYR A 127 15.14 8.93 11.81
CA TYR A 127 14.20 7.86 12.11
C TYR A 127 14.73 6.52 11.57
N ASP A 128 15.37 5.75 12.46
CA ASP A 128 15.71 4.35 12.17
C ASP A 128 14.44 3.49 12.18
N PHE A 129 13.82 3.34 11.01
CA PHE A 129 12.62 2.52 10.82
C PHE A 129 12.88 1.06 11.12
N LYS A 130 14.09 0.56 10.92
CA LYS A 130 14.44 -0.84 11.16
C LYS A 130 14.38 -1.17 12.65
N GLU A 131 14.85 -0.27 13.50
CA GLU A 131 14.75 -0.42 14.95
C GLU A 131 13.32 -0.17 15.47
N LYS A 132 12.62 0.81 14.89
CA LYS A 132 11.30 1.25 15.37
C LYS A 132 10.12 0.47 14.78
N ARG A 133 10.33 -0.40 13.79
CA ARG A 133 9.27 -1.20 13.15
C ARG A 133 8.44 -2.00 14.15
N ALA A 134 9.11 -2.64 15.12
CA ALA A 134 8.42 -3.41 16.15
C ALA A 134 7.51 -2.55 17.03
N ASP A 135 7.94 -1.32 17.36
CA ASP A 135 7.13 -0.36 18.10
C ASP A 135 5.96 0.18 17.26
N ALA A 136 6.20 0.46 15.98
CA ALA A 136 5.15 0.84 15.04
C ALA A 136 4.10 -0.27 14.93
N LEU A 137 4.49 -1.54 14.79
CA LEU A 137 3.55 -2.67 14.74
C LEU A 137 2.83 -2.91 16.07
N ARG A 138 3.49 -2.73 17.22
CA ARG A 138 2.79 -2.75 18.52
C ARG A 138 1.74 -1.65 18.61
N LEU A 139 2.04 -0.47 18.08
CA LEU A 139 1.08 0.62 18.01
C LEU A 139 -0.06 0.31 17.04
N ALA A 140 0.23 -0.28 15.87
CA ALA A 140 -0.77 -0.75 14.92
C ALA A 140 -1.72 -1.74 15.58
N LYS A 141 -1.20 -2.70 16.35
CA LYS A 141 -2.05 -3.65 17.08
C LYS A 141 -3.00 -2.91 18.04
N ARG A 142 -2.48 -2.02 18.89
CA ARG A 142 -3.31 -1.27 19.83
C ARG A 142 -4.37 -0.42 19.14
N ARG A 143 -4.01 0.23 18.03
CA ARG A 143 -4.87 1.17 17.32
C ARG A 143 -5.84 0.44 16.39
N LEU A 144 -5.31 -0.29 15.43
CA LEU A 144 -6.05 -0.93 14.35
C LEU A 144 -6.72 -2.24 14.79
N VAL A 145 -6.03 -3.10 15.54
CA VAL A 145 -6.62 -4.38 15.97
C VAL A 145 -7.54 -4.19 17.19
N ASP A 146 -7.00 -3.66 18.28
CA ASP A 146 -7.68 -3.66 19.59
C ASP A 146 -8.78 -2.59 19.68
N ARG A 147 -8.54 -1.40 19.10
CA ARG A 147 -9.45 -0.25 19.14
C ARG A 147 -10.40 -0.18 17.95
N GLU A 148 -9.93 -0.30 16.70
CA GLU A 148 -10.85 -0.24 15.55
C GLU A 148 -11.76 -1.48 15.45
N ARG A 149 -11.26 -2.65 15.90
CA ARG A 149 -12.00 -3.92 15.92
C ARG A 149 -12.68 -4.21 14.57
N TYR A 150 -11.87 -4.28 13.53
CA TYR A 150 -12.35 -4.57 12.18
C TYR A 150 -13.27 -5.79 12.16
N PRO A 151 -14.42 -5.73 11.45
CA PRO A 151 -15.28 -6.88 11.31
C PRO A 151 -14.57 -8.02 10.57
N ALA A 152 -15.02 -9.25 10.74
CA ALA A 152 -14.55 -10.33 9.87
C ALA A 152 -14.95 -10.03 8.41
N ARG A 153 -14.06 -10.37 7.47
CA ARG A 153 -14.39 -10.37 6.04
C ARG A 153 -15.39 -11.49 5.79
N SER A 154 -16.57 -11.13 5.29
CA SER A 154 -17.63 -12.09 4.94
C SER A 154 -17.41 -12.61 3.53
N ALA A 155 -18.00 -13.76 3.21
CA ALA A 155 -18.03 -14.23 1.82
C ALA A 155 -18.78 -13.21 0.94
N LEU A 156 -18.38 -13.12 -0.33
CA LEU A 156 -19.06 -12.25 -1.30
C LEU A 156 -20.52 -12.69 -1.44
N LEU A 157 -21.44 -11.73 -1.49
CA LEU A 157 -22.84 -12.04 -1.79
C LEU A 157 -22.96 -12.57 -3.22
N PRO A 158 -23.84 -13.57 -3.44
CA PRO A 158 -24.16 -14.02 -4.79
C PRO A 158 -24.77 -12.86 -5.60
N PRO A 159 -24.63 -12.88 -6.94
CA PRO A 159 -25.26 -11.87 -7.78
C PRO A 159 -26.78 -11.82 -7.57
N SER A 160 -27.28 -10.62 -7.33
CA SER A 160 -28.71 -10.29 -7.32
C SER A 160 -28.88 -8.93 -8.01
N LEU A 161 -30.11 -8.43 -8.15
CA LEU A 161 -30.32 -7.15 -8.83
C LEU A 161 -29.63 -5.99 -8.07
N SER A 162 -29.85 -5.87 -6.77
CA SER A 162 -29.21 -4.80 -5.96
C SER A 162 -27.70 -4.97 -5.88
N VAL A 163 -27.19 -6.18 -5.70
CA VAL A 163 -25.74 -6.46 -5.61
C VAL A 163 -25.04 -6.17 -6.95
N SER A 164 -25.67 -6.54 -8.07
CA SER A 164 -25.12 -6.25 -9.40
C SER A 164 -25.11 -4.75 -9.69
N TYR A 165 -26.16 -4.04 -9.28
CA TYR A 165 -26.21 -2.59 -9.39
C TYR A 165 -25.12 -1.90 -8.55
N LEU A 166 -24.92 -2.32 -7.30
CA LEU A 166 -23.83 -1.83 -6.45
C LEU A 166 -22.46 -2.05 -7.13
N ARG A 167 -22.20 -3.25 -7.64
CA ARG A 167 -20.92 -3.55 -8.32
C ARG A 167 -20.74 -2.73 -9.60
N ALA A 168 -21.83 -2.47 -10.34
CA ALA A 168 -21.80 -1.58 -11.51
C ALA A 168 -21.47 -0.14 -11.12
N VAL A 169 -22.00 0.37 -10.00
CA VAL A 169 -21.62 1.69 -9.47
C VAL A 169 -20.15 1.70 -9.02
N LEU A 170 -19.72 0.70 -8.24
CA LEU A 170 -18.33 0.58 -7.79
C LEU A 170 -17.33 0.45 -8.94
N SER A 171 -17.72 -0.15 -10.08
CA SER A 171 -16.87 -0.23 -11.27
C SER A 171 -16.62 1.13 -11.94
N GLN A 172 -17.47 2.12 -11.66
CA GLN A 172 -17.36 3.48 -12.17
C GLN A 172 -16.69 4.42 -11.15
N ALA A 173 -16.13 3.88 -10.06
CA ALA A 173 -15.49 4.67 -9.02
C ALA A 173 -14.34 5.53 -9.58
N PRO A 174 -14.37 6.86 -9.35
CA PRO A 174 -13.25 7.72 -9.69
C PRO A 174 -11.98 7.29 -8.95
N THR A 175 -10.87 7.20 -9.68
CA THR A 175 -9.55 6.76 -9.18
C THR A 175 -8.54 7.90 -9.27
N SER A 176 -7.73 8.08 -8.22
CA SER A 176 -6.70 9.14 -8.17
C SER A 176 -5.37 8.73 -8.84
N ALA A 177 -5.21 7.44 -9.14
CA ALA A 177 -4.01 6.89 -9.77
C ALA A 177 -3.73 7.56 -11.12
N GLY A 178 -2.50 8.04 -11.28
CA GLY A 178 -2.02 8.67 -12.51
C GLY A 178 -2.55 10.08 -12.78
N LEU A 179 -3.33 10.67 -11.88
CA LEU A 179 -3.82 12.04 -12.00
C LEU A 179 -2.84 13.06 -11.41
N SER A 180 -2.77 14.25 -12.01
CA SER A 180 -2.11 15.40 -11.39
C SER A 180 -2.89 15.90 -10.16
N GLU A 181 -2.26 16.74 -9.32
CA GLU A 181 -2.95 17.31 -8.15
C GLU A 181 -4.13 18.21 -8.56
N GLU A 182 -3.99 18.97 -9.66
CA GLU A 182 -5.08 19.79 -10.21
C GLU A 182 -6.25 18.93 -10.71
N GLU A 183 -5.96 17.79 -11.35
CA GLU A 183 -6.98 16.84 -11.77
C GLU A 183 -7.66 16.17 -10.57
N LYS A 184 -6.90 15.85 -9.51
CA LYS A 184 -7.47 15.31 -8.27
C LYS A 184 -8.41 16.32 -7.61
N ASP A 185 -8.00 17.58 -7.47
CA ASP A 185 -8.84 18.66 -6.94
C ASP A 185 -10.13 18.83 -7.76
N ALA A 186 -10.04 18.68 -9.08
CA ALA A 186 -11.18 18.78 -9.98
C ALA A 186 -12.14 17.57 -9.88
N ARG A 187 -11.66 16.38 -9.50
CA ARG A 187 -12.47 15.14 -9.49
C ARG A 187 -12.89 14.66 -8.10
N PHE A 188 -12.18 15.06 -7.05
CA PHE A 188 -12.42 14.62 -5.68
C PHE A 188 -12.79 15.78 -4.76
N SER A 189 -13.38 15.46 -3.62
CA SER A 189 -13.48 16.41 -2.51
C SER A 189 -12.16 16.38 -1.75
N VAL A 190 -11.61 17.55 -1.45
CA VAL A 190 -10.30 17.68 -0.81
C VAL A 190 -10.44 18.20 0.63
N VAL A 191 -9.66 17.63 1.54
CA VAL A 191 -9.47 18.17 2.90
C VAL A 191 -7.98 18.45 3.07
N ARG A 192 -7.65 19.70 3.38
CA ARG A 192 -6.27 20.17 3.59
C ARG A 192 -6.10 20.60 5.03
N ASP A 193 -5.00 20.17 5.65
CA ASP A 193 -4.58 20.70 6.94
C ASP A 193 -3.80 22.01 6.73
N ASN A 194 -4.45 23.13 7.05
CA ASN A 194 -3.88 24.47 6.88
C ASN A 194 -2.68 24.75 7.81
N ILE A 195 -2.38 23.87 8.78
CA ILE A 195 -1.39 24.16 9.83
C ILE A 195 -0.01 23.62 9.47
N HIS A 196 0.09 22.55 8.67
CA HIS A 196 1.36 21.85 8.46
C HIS A 196 1.67 21.45 7.02
N ASP A 197 0.88 21.89 6.02
CA ASP A 197 1.15 21.74 4.57
C ASP A 197 1.54 20.32 4.11
N SER A 198 1.26 19.29 4.93
CA SER A 198 1.93 17.99 4.82
C SER A 198 1.00 16.85 4.49
N TRP A 199 -0.32 17.07 4.48
CA TRP A 199 -1.24 16.05 4.01
C TRP A 199 -2.49 16.65 3.37
N THR A 200 -2.87 16.04 2.25
CA THR A 200 -4.10 16.32 1.51
C THR A 200 -4.86 15.01 1.40
N GLU A 201 -6.07 14.95 1.95
CA GLU A 201 -6.96 13.80 1.78
C GLU A 201 -7.95 14.03 0.65
N TYR A 202 -8.13 13.00 -0.16
CA TYR A 202 -9.07 12.98 -1.28
C TYR A 202 -10.22 12.02 -1.01
N TYR A 203 -11.43 12.47 -1.31
CA TYR A 203 -12.66 11.70 -1.14
C TYR A 203 -13.50 11.73 -2.41
N TRP A 204 -14.28 10.68 -2.66
CA TRP A 204 -15.29 10.72 -3.72
C TRP A 204 -16.23 11.92 -3.53
N LYS A 205 -16.60 12.56 -4.65
CA LYS A 205 -17.56 13.68 -4.66
C LYS A 205 -19.00 13.20 -4.48
N GLN A 206 -19.86 14.15 -4.12
CA GLN A 206 -21.28 13.90 -3.83
C GLN A 206 -22.05 13.29 -5.01
N ASP A 207 -21.69 13.68 -6.23
CA ASP A 207 -22.25 13.16 -7.46
C ASP A 207 -22.05 11.64 -7.61
N TYR A 208 -20.88 11.12 -7.23
CA TYR A 208 -20.63 9.67 -7.18
C TYR A 208 -21.20 9.01 -5.91
N LEU A 209 -21.17 9.70 -4.77
CA LEU A 209 -21.66 9.14 -3.52
C LEU A 209 -23.18 8.91 -3.52
N THR A 210 -23.94 9.75 -4.21
CA THR A 210 -25.41 9.60 -4.32
C THR A 210 -25.81 8.24 -4.89
N PRO A 211 -25.40 7.85 -6.12
CA PRO A 211 -25.74 6.54 -6.68
C PRO A 211 -25.13 5.38 -5.89
N LEU A 212 -23.96 5.58 -5.25
CA LEU A 212 -23.38 4.56 -4.36
C LEU A 212 -24.29 4.30 -3.15
N PHE A 213 -24.78 5.34 -2.48
CA PHE A 213 -25.69 5.19 -1.35
C PHE A 213 -27.05 4.62 -1.77
N GLU A 214 -27.58 5.01 -2.92
CA GLU A 214 -28.79 4.41 -3.48
C GLU A 214 -28.61 2.90 -3.72
N ALA A 215 -27.48 2.49 -4.30
CA ALA A 215 -27.17 1.08 -4.50
C ALA A 215 -27.01 0.31 -3.17
N LEU A 216 -26.36 0.92 -2.16
CA LEU A 216 -26.24 0.34 -0.83
C LEU A 216 -27.60 0.19 -0.13
N ILE A 217 -28.49 1.18 -0.26
CA ILE A 217 -29.87 1.09 0.23
C ILE A 217 -30.60 -0.09 -0.42
N GLY A 218 -30.50 -0.24 -1.74
CA GLY A 218 -31.09 -1.38 -2.44
C GLY A 218 -30.60 -2.73 -1.93
N VAL A 219 -29.30 -2.86 -1.60
CA VAL A 219 -28.74 -4.09 -0.99
C VAL A 219 -29.33 -4.32 0.40
N ILE A 220 -29.49 -3.27 1.20
CA ILE A 220 -30.10 -3.36 2.55
C ILE A 220 -31.58 -3.74 2.46
N GLU A 221 -32.32 -3.21 1.49
CA GLU A 221 -33.73 -3.55 1.29
C GLU A 221 -33.92 -5.00 0.85
N GLU A 222 -33.06 -5.52 -0.03
CA GLU A 222 -33.14 -6.88 -0.55
C GLU A 222 -32.56 -7.94 0.41
N HIS A 223 -31.42 -7.67 1.03
CA HIS A 223 -30.64 -8.65 1.82
C HIS A 223 -30.55 -8.31 3.32
N GLY A 224 -31.21 -7.24 3.76
CA GLY A 224 -31.18 -6.78 5.14
C GLY A 224 -29.80 -6.31 5.60
N ILE A 225 -29.63 -6.29 6.92
CA ILE A 225 -28.38 -5.85 7.55
C ILE A 225 -27.19 -6.78 7.25
N GLU A 226 -27.45 -8.07 7.02
CA GLU A 226 -26.41 -9.04 6.64
C GLU A 226 -25.88 -8.76 5.23
N GLY A 227 -26.75 -8.28 4.33
CA GLY A 227 -26.36 -7.73 3.04
C GLY A 227 -25.33 -6.61 3.17
N TRP A 228 -25.65 -5.58 3.95
CA TRP A 228 -24.73 -4.48 4.24
C TRP A 228 -23.40 -4.94 4.85
N LYS A 229 -23.46 -5.79 5.88
CA LYS A 229 -22.25 -6.31 6.56
C LYS A 229 -21.31 -7.03 5.60
N SER A 230 -21.86 -7.65 4.55
CA SER A 230 -21.12 -8.35 3.52
C SER A 230 -20.51 -7.37 2.50
N VAL A 231 -21.30 -6.43 1.95
CA VAL A 231 -20.83 -5.54 0.86
C VAL A 231 -19.98 -4.36 1.32
N ARG A 232 -19.99 -3.98 2.61
CA ARG A 232 -19.15 -2.87 3.12
C ARG A 232 -17.65 -3.09 2.88
N TRP A 233 -17.21 -4.36 2.79
CA TRP A 233 -15.84 -4.70 2.41
C TRP A 233 -15.57 -4.43 0.94
N GLU A 234 -16.55 -4.65 0.04
CA GLU A 234 -16.42 -4.30 -1.38
C GLU A 234 -16.23 -2.77 -1.54
N VAL A 235 -16.94 -1.96 -0.75
CA VAL A 235 -16.78 -0.50 -0.75
C VAL A 235 -15.41 -0.08 -0.18
N TYR A 236 -15.01 -0.66 0.95
CA TYR A 236 -13.69 -0.41 1.57
C TYR A 236 -12.56 -0.73 0.60
N ASP A 237 -12.59 -1.91 -0.01
CA ASP A 237 -11.55 -2.37 -0.93
C ASP A 237 -11.54 -1.49 -2.19
N LYS A 238 -12.71 -1.12 -2.74
CA LYS A 238 -12.78 -0.20 -3.88
C LYS A 238 -12.23 1.19 -3.55
N PHE A 239 -12.51 1.73 -2.35
CA PHE A 239 -11.99 3.03 -1.93
C PHE A 239 -10.45 3.03 -1.86
N ARG A 240 -9.85 1.93 -1.38
CA ARG A 240 -8.40 1.73 -1.38
C ARG A 240 -7.83 1.52 -2.78
N GLU A 241 -8.48 0.72 -3.62
CA GLU A 241 -8.10 0.49 -5.01
C GLU A 241 -8.05 1.81 -5.80
N CYS A 242 -8.96 2.73 -5.53
CA CYS A 242 -9.00 4.06 -6.11
C CYS A 242 -7.90 5.02 -5.59
N GLN A 243 -6.99 4.56 -4.71
CA GLN A 243 -5.92 5.33 -4.09
C GLN A 243 -6.44 6.57 -3.32
N LEU A 244 -7.56 6.42 -2.62
CA LEU A 244 -8.15 7.49 -1.79
C LEU A 244 -7.90 7.30 -0.29
N ALA A 245 -7.44 6.11 0.11
CA ALA A 245 -6.97 5.86 1.46
C ALA A 245 -5.94 4.74 1.46
N THR A 246 -5.06 4.80 2.44
CA THR A 246 -4.09 3.75 2.74
C THR A 246 -4.01 3.62 4.25
N ILE A 247 -3.86 2.38 4.74
CA ILE A 247 -3.44 2.20 6.11
C ILE A 247 -2.02 2.72 6.21
N HIS A 248 -1.82 3.81 6.94
CA HIS A 248 -0.55 4.49 6.94
C HIS A 248 -0.05 4.79 8.35
N TYR A 249 1.26 4.70 8.50
CA TYR A 249 1.98 5.06 9.70
C TYR A 249 2.41 6.52 9.60
N ARG A 250 2.07 7.30 10.61
CA ARG A 250 2.55 8.68 10.77
C ARG A 250 3.60 8.68 11.88
N PRO A 251 4.91 8.72 11.57
CA PRO A 251 5.96 8.70 12.58
C PRO A 251 6.01 9.98 13.44
N GLU A 252 5.63 11.13 12.87
CA GLU A 252 5.84 12.47 13.45
C GLU A 252 4.52 13.24 13.68
N GLY A 253 3.48 12.56 14.16
CA GLY A 253 2.22 13.23 14.52
C GLY A 253 2.36 14.18 15.72
N ARG A 254 1.51 15.23 15.78
CA ARG A 254 1.42 16.15 16.94
C ARG A 254 1.25 15.43 18.29
N HIS A 255 0.62 14.26 18.26
CA HIS A 255 0.36 13.42 19.43
C HIS A 255 1.32 12.23 19.53
N GLY A 256 2.47 12.33 18.85
CA GLY A 256 3.41 11.24 18.65
C GLY A 256 3.03 10.35 17.46
N PRO A 257 3.73 9.22 17.29
CA PRO A 257 3.47 8.32 16.19
C PRO A 257 2.05 7.76 16.26
N SER A 258 1.41 7.59 15.10
CA SER A 258 0.05 7.04 14.96
C SER A 258 -0.10 6.14 13.75
N TRP A 259 -1.15 5.32 13.77
CA TRP A 259 -1.65 4.61 12.60
C TRP A 259 -3.05 5.12 12.26
N GLU A 260 -3.29 5.31 10.98
CA GLU A 260 -4.54 5.82 10.43
C GLU A 260 -5.04 4.89 9.31
N ASP A 261 -6.37 4.82 9.16
CA ASP A 261 -7.07 4.08 8.12
C ASP A 261 -8.37 4.82 7.82
N GLU A 262 -8.34 5.72 6.85
CA GLU A 262 -9.47 6.59 6.50
C GLU A 262 -10.64 5.78 5.93
N ALA A 263 -10.33 4.65 5.26
CA ALA A 263 -11.34 3.77 4.71
C ALA A 263 -12.12 3.02 5.80
N CYS A 264 -11.60 2.92 7.03
CA CYS A 264 -12.26 2.16 8.11
C CYS A 264 -13.68 2.64 8.43
N ALA A 265 -14.01 3.90 8.09
CA ALA A 265 -15.35 4.46 8.24
C ALA A 265 -16.42 3.64 7.48
N TRP A 266 -16.09 3.12 6.28
CA TRP A 266 -16.99 2.27 5.50
C TRP A 266 -17.34 0.97 6.22
N LEU A 267 -16.39 0.42 7.00
CA LEU A 267 -16.59 -0.85 7.69
C LEU A 267 -17.43 -0.71 8.95
N LYS A 268 -17.43 0.45 9.59
CA LYS A 268 -18.16 0.63 10.85
C LYS A 268 -19.66 0.78 10.67
N GLY A 269 -20.14 1.12 9.47
CA GLY A 269 -21.54 1.52 9.26
C GLY A 269 -21.92 2.82 9.96
N TYR A 270 -21.04 3.33 10.81
CA TYR A 270 -21.03 4.67 11.35
C TYR A 270 -20.20 5.53 10.41
N MET A 271 -20.88 6.28 9.55
CA MET A 271 -20.34 7.55 9.11
C MET A 271 -20.48 8.57 10.27
N GLU A 272 -20.01 8.25 11.47
CA GLU A 272 -20.19 9.16 12.62
C GLU A 272 -19.67 10.56 12.29
N PRO A 273 -20.27 11.61 12.88
CA PRO A 273 -19.84 12.98 12.71
C PRO A 273 -18.51 13.16 13.46
N SER A 274 -17.43 12.62 12.90
CA SER A 274 -16.10 13.18 13.13
C SER A 274 -16.22 14.69 12.88
N PRO A 275 -15.60 15.54 13.72
CA PRO A 275 -15.49 16.96 13.45
C PRO A 275 -14.69 17.16 12.14
N GLY A 276 -15.38 17.07 10.99
CA GLY A 276 -14.81 17.30 9.65
C GLY A 276 -15.40 16.52 8.46
N ALA A 277 -15.85 15.27 8.59
CA ALA A 277 -15.85 14.42 7.39
C ALA A 277 -17.19 14.20 6.68
N TYR A 278 -18.20 13.49 7.20
CA TYR A 278 -19.26 12.98 6.30
C TYR A 278 -20.71 13.35 6.65
N LEU A 279 -21.18 13.18 7.90
CA LEU A 279 -22.61 13.40 8.20
C LEU A 279 -23.02 14.85 8.47
N GLN A 280 -22.09 15.74 8.86
CA GLN A 280 -22.40 17.16 9.03
C GLN A 280 -22.76 17.83 7.68
N ARG A 281 -22.30 17.26 6.56
CA ARG A 281 -22.53 17.78 5.20
C ARG A 281 -23.94 17.51 4.68
N ARG A 282 -24.61 16.40 5.03
CA ARG A 282 -26.01 16.19 4.60
C ARG A 282 -26.96 17.25 5.20
N ARG A 283 -26.65 17.79 6.39
CA ARG A 283 -27.43 18.87 7.03
C ARG A 283 -26.97 20.30 6.65
N GLN A 284 -25.70 20.51 6.29
CA GLN A 284 -25.21 21.82 5.83
C GLN A 284 -25.54 22.08 4.34
N HIS A 285 -25.51 21.07 3.47
CA HIS A 285 -25.82 21.27 2.05
C HIS A 285 -27.33 21.49 1.79
N GLN A 286 -28.22 20.92 2.61
CA GLN A 286 -29.64 21.29 2.60
C GLN A 286 -29.88 22.77 2.96
N LYS A 287 -29.02 23.39 3.78
CA LYS A 287 -29.12 24.84 4.10
C LYS A 287 -28.55 25.74 3.01
N VAL A 288 -27.59 25.27 2.21
CA VAL A 288 -27.03 26.03 1.08
C VAL A 288 -27.93 25.94 -0.15
N GLU A 289 -28.61 24.81 -0.38
CA GLU A 289 -29.57 24.67 -1.48
C GLU A 289 -30.97 25.23 -1.15
N ALA A 290 -31.40 25.22 0.11
CA ALA A 290 -32.63 25.89 0.54
C ALA A 290 -32.49 27.43 0.67
N GLY A 291 -31.27 27.95 0.51
CA GLY A 291 -30.93 29.37 0.63
C GLY A 291 -30.73 30.13 -0.68
N ARG A 292 -31.04 29.51 -1.84
CA ARG A 292 -31.20 30.25 -3.11
C ARG A 292 -32.69 30.54 -3.34
N ARG A 293 -33.16 31.63 -2.74
CA ARG A 293 -34.27 32.45 -3.23
C ARG A 293 -33.81 33.90 -3.25
#